data_AF-A0A4U9U857-F1
#
_entry.id   AF-A0A4U9U857-F1
#
_cell.length_a   1.000
_cell.length_b   1.000
_cell.length_c   1.000
_cell.angle_alpha   90.00
_cell.angle_beta   90.00
_cell.angle_gamma   90.00
#
_symmetry.space_group_name_H-M   'P 1'
#
loop_
_entity.id
_entity.type
_entity.pdbx_description
1 polymer ?
#
loop_
_entity_poly.entity_id
_entity_poly.type
_entity_poly.pdbx_seq_one_letter_code
_entity_poly.pdbx_strand_id
1 'polypeptide(L)' 'MLQGITTHAARHDGNTIVHVANGTTHIGPTTQQATHLSHLAEILHQALPDVAWHNNIASASWRKLAVNCVITR' A
#
# COMPACT_ATOMS: atom_id res chain seq x y z
N MET A 1 -5.67 -14.52 -0.64
CA MET A 1 -5.33 -13.53 0.40
C MET A 1 -5.26 -12.14 -0.24
N LEU A 2 -5.47 -11.06 0.49
CA LEU A 2 -5.29 -9.69 0.00
C LEU A 2 -3.91 -9.18 0.45
N GLN A 3 -3.20 -8.49 -0.42
CA GLN A 3 -1.93 -7.84 -0.08
C GLN A 3 -2.03 -6.34 -0.39
N GLY A 4 -1.21 -5.55 0.30
CA GLY A 4 -1.14 -4.11 0.11
C GLY A 4 0.27 -3.58 0.37
N ILE A 5 0.64 -2.52 -0.34
CA ILE A 5 1.81 -1.71 -0.06
C ILE A 5 1.42 -0.24 -0.08
N THR A 6 2.01 0.57 0.79
CA THR A 6 1.75 2.03 0.82
C THR A 6 3.04 2.82 0.75
N THR A 7 3.04 3.94 0.04
CA THR A 7 4.14 4.92 0.05
C THR A 7 3.87 6.11 0.97
N HIS A 8 2.74 6.12 1.68
CA HIS A 8 2.52 7.09 2.74
C HIS A 8 3.64 6.99 3.78
N ALA A 9 4.17 8.15 4.17
CA ALA A 9 5.19 8.24 5.19
C ALA A 9 4.57 8.74 6.49
N ALA A 10 4.67 7.94 7.54
CA ALA A 10 4.36 8.35 8.90
C ALA A 10 5.60 8.14 9.76
N ARG A 11 5.91 9.11 10.62
CA ARG A 11 6.99 8.97 11.61
C ARG A 11 6.38 8.90 13.00
N HIS A 12 7.01 8.10 13.84
CA HIS A 12 6.73 8.07 15.26
C HIS A 12 7.59 9.15 15.93
N ASP A 13 6.97 10.04 16.71
CA ASP A 13 7.64 11.10 17.46
C ASP A 13 7.17 11.05 18.92
N GLY A 14 7.96 10.36 19.75
CA GLY A 14 7.60 10.08 21.15
C GLY A 14 6.33 9.23 21.25
N ASN A 15 5.21 9.85 21.63
CA ASN A 15 3.90 9.20 21.77
C ASN A 15 2.90 9.64 20.68
N THR A 16 3.39 10.32 19.63
CA THR A 16 2.59 10.90 18.56
C THR A 16 2.94 10.26 17.22
N ILE A 17 1.94 10.03 16.38
CA ILE A 17 2.13 9.65 14.97
C ILE A 17 1.99 10.92 14.14
N VAL A 18 3.04 11.28 13.40
CA VAL A 18 3.02 12.42 12.48
C VAL A 18 3.00 11.92 11.05
N HIS A 19 1.99 12.31 10.28
CA HIS A 19 1.96 12.08 8.84
C HIS A 19 2.94 13.03 8.15
N VAL A 20 3.96 12.46 7.50
CA VAL A 20 5.10 13.21 6.96
C VAL A 20 4.94 13.47 5.47
N ALA A 21 4.38 12.51 4.72
CA ALA A 21 4.17 12.66 3.29
C ALA A 21 2.98 11.85 2.80
N ASN A 22 2.18 12.49 1.94
CA ASN A 22 1.16 11.80 1.15
C ASN A 22 1.81 10.81 0.20
N GLY A 23 1.17 9.67 0.01
CA GLY A 23 1.60 8.65 -0.94
C GLY A 23 0.41 8.02 -1.62
N THR A 24 0.62 6.81 -2.10
CA THR A 24 -0.40 5.99 -2.71
C THR A 24 -0.37 4.61 -2.07
N THR A 25 -1.54 4.07 -1.81
CA THR A 25 -1.69 2.69 -1.35
C THR A 25 -2.08 1.81 -2.54
N HIS A 26 -1.25 0.81 -2.84
CA HIS A 26 -1.53 -0.18 -3.87
C HIS A 26 -2.00 -1.47 -3.20
N ILE A 27 -3.18 -1.95 -3.54
CA ILE A 27 -3.74 -3.20 -3.00
C ILE A 27 -4.13 -4.17 -4.12
N GLY A 28 -4.16 -5.46 -3.82
CA GLY A 28 -4.51 -6.46 -4.82
C GLY A 28 -4.57 -7.88 -4.29
N PRO A 29 -5.22 -8.79 -5.01
CA PRO A 29 -5.40 -10.15 -4.58
C PRO A 29 -4.15 -10.98 -4.89
N THR A 30 -3.76 -11.88 -3.98
CA THR A 30 -2.71 -12.89 -4.24
C THR A 30 -3.28 -14.23 -4.72
N THR A 31 -4.61 -14.36 -4.74
CA THR A 31 -5.35 -15.56 -5.17
C THR A 31 -6.62 -15.13 -5.89
N GLN A 32 -7.09 -15.90 -6.87
CA GLN A 32 -8.30 -15.57 -7.66
C GLN A 32 -9.57 -15.43 -6.79
N GLN A 33 -9.67 -16.17 -5.67
CA GLN A 33 -10.77 -16.02 -4.73
C GLN A 33 -10.77 -14.65 -4.06
N ALA A 34 -9.63 -13.98 -3.88
CA ALA A 34 -9.54 -12.69 -3.19
C ALA A 34 -9.94 -11.50 -4.08
N THR A 35 -10.25 -11.72 -5.35
CA THR A 35 -10.64 -10.67 -6.29
C THR A 35 -11.96 -10.00 -5.90
N HIS A 36 -12.85 -10.69 -5.17
CA HIS A 36 -14.10 -10.11 -4.63
C HIS A 36 -13.84 -9.00 -3.58
N LEU A 37 -12.62 -8.91 -3.06
CA LEU A 37 -12.22 -7.89 -2.09
C LEU A 37 -11.86 -6.54 -2.75
N SER A 38 -12.06 -6.40 -4.07
CA SER A 38 -11.80 -5.15 -4.81
C SER A 38 -12.53 -3.94 -4.24
N HIS A 39 -13.73 -4.14 -3.67
CA HIS A 39 -14.51 -3.09 -3.01
C HIS A 39 -13.76 -2.40 -1.84
N LEU A 40 -12.80 -3.09 -1.22
CA LEU A 40 -11.98 -2.49 -0.17
C LEU A 40 -11.08 -1.37 -0.71
N ALA A 41 -10.76 -1.36 -2.01
CA ALA A 41 -10.00 -0.27 -2.63
C ALA A 41 -10.76 1.05 -2.53
N GLU A 42 -12.07 1.03 -2.80
CA GLU A 42 -12.91 2.21 -2.76
C GLU A 42 -13.09 2.72 -1.33
N ILE A 43 -13.30 1.83 -0.37
CA ILE A 43 -13.42 2.18 1.06
C ILE A 43 -12.11 2.81 1.56
N LEU A 44 -10.96 2.22 1.22
CA LEU A 44 -9.66 2.77 1.60
C LEU A 44 -9.38 4.11 0.89
N HIS A 45 -9.80 4.26 -0.37
CA HIS A 45 -9.67 5.51 -1.09
C HIS A 45 -10.44 6.65 -0.41
N GLN A 46 -11.63 6.37 0.11
CA GLN A 46 -12.42 7.36 0.85
C GLN A 46 -11.77 7.77 2.18
N ALA A 47 -11.07 6.85 2.85
CA ALA A 47 -10.42 7.12 4.13
C ALA A 47 -9.05 7.80 3.97
N LEU A 48 -8.23 7.37 3.01
CA LEU A 48 -6.88 7.88 2.78
C LEU A 48 -6.50 7.78 1.29
N PRO A 49 -6.88 8.78 0.49
CA PRO A 49 -6.48 8.86 -0.92
C PRO A 49 -4.96 9.06 -1.06
N ASP A 50 -4.29 8.53 -2.07
CA ASP A 50 -4.81 7.78 -3.22
C ASP A 50 -4.66 6.26 -3.05
N VAL A 51 -5.59 5.48 -3.60
CA VAL A 51 -5.61 4.02 -3.52
C VAL A 51 -5.86 3.41 -4.89
N ALA A 52 -4.96 2.53 -5.32
CA ALA A 52 -5.04 1.86 -6.60
C ALA A 52 -5.12 0.34 -6.43
N TRP A 53 -6.11 -0.28 -7.07
CA TRP A 53 -6.26 -1.72 -7.14
C TRP A 53 -5.43 -2.33 -8.28
N HIS A 54 -4.73 -3.43 -7.99
CA HIS A 54 -3.92 -4.17 -8.96
C HIS A 54 -4.30 -5.63 -8.95
N ASN A 55 -4.76 -6.16 -10.09
CA ASN A 55 -5.02 -7.60 -10.24
C ASN A 55 -3.73 -8.45 -10.11
N ASN A 56 -2.56 -7.82 -10.28
CA ASN A 56 -1.25 -8.42 -10.01
C ASN A 56 -0.38 -7.48 -9.16
N ILE A 57 -0.59 -7.52 -7.85
CA ILE A 57 0.15 -6.70 -6.87
C ILE A 57 1.63 -7.08 -6.74
N ALA A 58 2.05 -8.27 -7.17
CA ALA A 58 3.43 -8.72 -7.02
C ALA A 58 4.40 -7.72 -7.68
N SER A 59 4.04 -7.19 -8.86
CA SER A 59 4.84 -6.19 -9.58
C SER A 59 5.09 -4.90 -8.78
N ALA A 60 4.06 -4.39 -8.09
CA ALA A 60 4.17 -3.19 -7.26
C ALA A 60 4.99 -3.47 -5.99
N SER A 61 4.80 -4.65 -5.38
CA SER A 61 5.56 -5.11 -4.20
C SER A 61 7.06 -5.24 -4.48
N TRP A 62 7.45 -5.81 -5.62
CA TRP A 62 8.86 -5.94 -6.02
C TRP A 62 9.52 -4.57 -6.26
N ARG A 63 8.80 -3.62 -6.86
CA ARG A 63 9.31 -2.25 -7.03
C ARG A 63 9.57 -1.57 -5.69
N LYS A 64 8.65 -1.69 -4.73
CA LYS A 64 8.84 -1.11 -3.40
C LYS A 64 9.98 -1.79 -2.65
N LEU A 65 10.12 -3.11 -2.75
CA LEU A 65 11.23 -3.84 -2.14
C LEU A 65 12.57 -3.40 -2.73
N ALA A 66 12.68 -3.28 -4.05
CA ALA A 66 13.91 -2.85 -4.71
C ALA A 66 14.36 -1.44 -4.26
N VAL A 67 13.42 -0.50 -4.12
CA VAL A 67 13.70 0.84 -3.57
C VAL A 67 14.14 0.76 -2.10
N ASN A 68 13.42 -0.01 -1.27
CA ASN A 68 13.78 -0.19 0.13
C ASN A 68 15.17 -0.83 0.30
N CYS A 69 15.53 -1.82 -0.52
CA CYS A 69 16.84 -2.47 -0.48
C CYS A 69 17.99 -1.55 -0.90
N VAL A 70 17.75 -0.57 -1.77
CA VAL A 70 18.74 0.45 -2.13
C VAL A 70 18.92 1.49 -1.03
N ILE A 71 17.83 1.87 -0.35
CA ILE A 71 17.87 2.83 0.77
C ILE A 71 18.45 2.21 2.04
N THR A 72 18.24 0.90 2.27
CA THR A 72 18.69 0.17 3.49
C THR A 72 20.10 -0.41 3.33
N ARG A 73 20.98 0.21 2.52
CA ARG A 73 22.39 -0.20 2.41
C ARG A 73 23.31 0.77 3.12
#